data_AF-A0A7Y4QAQ9-F1
#
_entry.id   AF-A0A7Y4QAQ9-F1
#
_cell.length_a   1.000
_cell.length_b   1.000
_cell.length_c   1.000
_cell.angle_alpha   90.00
_cell.angle_beta   90.00
_cell.angle_gamma   90.00
#
_symmetry.space_group_name_H-M   'P 1'
#
loop_
_entity.id
_entity.type
_entity.pdbx_description
1 polymer ?
#
loop_
_entity_poly.entity_id
_entity_poly.type
_entity_poly.pdbx_seq_one_letter_code
_entity_poly.pdbx_strand_id
1 'polypeptide(L)' 'GKGIFGIEAASRHYYKKPAKKLTRTEAAQIAAILPNPKKYLIKPLSNYVQRRSNWIQRQMNNLESDPDIALLIK' A
#
# COMPACT_ATOMS: atom_id res chain seq x y z
N GLY A 1 -10.80 -5.89 0.55
CA GLY A 1 -12.11 -5.88 1.21
C GLY A 1 -13.14 -6.52 0.31
N LYS A 2 -14.42 -6.39 0.67
CA LYS A 2 -15.58 -6.82 -0.13
C LYS A 2 -15.46 -6.33 -1.58
N GLY A 3 -15.05 -7.19 -2.51
CA GLY A 3 -15.14 -6.95 -3.96
C GLY A 3 -14.25 -5.87 -4.57
N ILE A 4 -13.23 -5.37 -3.86
CA ILE A 4 -12.29 -4.37 -4.41
C ILE A 4 -11.05 -5.10 -4.91
N PHE A 5 -10.93 -5.19 -6.23
CA PHE A 5 -9.78 -5.79 -6.91
C PHE A 5 -9.00 -4.70 -7.65
N GLY A 6 -7.68 -4.70 -7.48
CA GLY A 6 -6.79 -3.72 -8.11
C GLY A 6 -6.52 -2.47 -7.27
N ILE A 7 -5.36 -1.85 -7.53
CA ILE A 7 -4.84 -0.70 -6.78
C ILE A 7 -5.65 0.58 -7.02
N GLU A 8 -6.15 0.81 -8.24
CA GLU A 8 -6.97 1.99 -8.57
C GLU A 8 -8.29 1.98 -7.79
N ALA A 9 -9.01 0.85 -7.80
CA ALA A 9 -10.26 0.69 -7.07
C ALA A 9 -10.05 0.87 -5.55
N ALA A 10 -8.96 0.32 -5.00
CA ALA A 10 -8.60 0.50 -3.59
C ALA A 10 -8.29 1.97 -3.26
N SER A 11 -7.50 2.65 -4.11
CA SER A 11 -7.16 4.06 -3.93
C SER A 11 -8.39 4.96 -3.93
N ARG A 12 -9.30 4.74 -4.88
CA ARG A 12 -10.56 5.48 -4.98
C ARG A 12 -11.47 5.21 -3.79
N HIS A 13 -11.56 3.96 -3.33
CA HIS A 13 -12.42 3.60 -2.21
C HIS A 13 -11.90 4.12 -0.86
N TYR A 14 -10.62 3.94 -0.56
CA TYR A 14 -10.06 4.28 0.76
C TYR A 14 -9.59 5.74 0.87
N TYR A 15 -9.01 6.29 -0.19
CA TYR A 15 -8.36 7.62 -0.17
C TYR A 15 -9.01 8.63 -1.13
N LYS A 16 -10.05 8.24 -1.88
CA LYS A 16 -10.80 9.11 -2.81
C LYS A 16 -9.92 9.80 -3.86
N LYS A 17 -8.86 9.13 -4.31
CA LYS A 17 -7.92 9.66 -5.31
C LYS A 17 -7.40 8.57 -6.26
N PRO A 18 -6.87 8.93 -7.45
CA PRO A 18 -6.25 7.95 -8.35
C PRO A 18 -5.00 7.33 -7.73
N ALA A 19 -4.70 6.08 -8.08
CA ALA A 19 -3.54 5.32 -7.59
C ALA A 19 -2.22 6.06 -7.85
N LYS A 20 -2.13 6.79 -8.97
CA LYS A 20 -0.95 7.63 -9.31
C LYS A 20 -0.68 8.75 -8.30
N LYS A 21 -1.67 9.16 -7.51
CA LYS A 21 -1.55 10.22 -6.48
C LYS A 21 -1.47 9.66 -5.06
N LEU A 22 -1.33 8.35 -4.90
CA LEU A 22 -1.07 7.75 -3.60
C LEU A 22 0.31 8.17 -3.10
N THR A 23 0.40 8.49 -1.82
CA THR A 23 1.69 8.64 -1.15
C THR A 23 2.28 7.25 -0.89
N ARG A 24 3.60 7.19 -0.67
CA ARG A 24 4.29 5.93 -0.33
C ARG A 24 3.65 5.25 0.89
N THR A 25 3.24 6.04 1.89
CA THR A 25 2.57 5.53 3.09
C THR A 25 1.21 4.92 2.79
N GLU A 26 0.37 5.57 1.98
CA GLU A 26 -0.96 5.04 1.63
C GLU A 26 -0.86 3.78 0.76
N ALA A 27 0.10 3.76 -0.18
CA ALA A 27 0.41 2.57 -0.96
C ALA A 27 0.85 1.41 -0.04
N ALA A 28 1.70 1.68 0.95
CA ALA A 28 2.13 0.68 1.93
C ALA A 28 0.96 0.19 2.82
N GLN A 29 0.01 1.06 3.17
CA GLN A 29 -1.19 0.67 3.92
C GLN A 29 -2.12 -0.23 3.08
N ILE A 30 -2.29 0.06 1.78
CA ILE A 30 -3.04 -0.81 0.87
C ILE A 30 -2.33 -2.15 0.69
N ALA A 31 -1.00 -2.15 0.51
CA ALA A 31 -0.21 -3.38 0.40
C ALA A 31 -0.28 -4.23 1.68
N ALA A 32 -0.31 -3.59 2.86
CA ALA A 32 -0.39 -4.26 4.15
C ALA A 32 -1.69 -5.04 4.38
N ILE A 33 -2.79 -4.69 3.71
CA ILE A 33 -4.07 -5.40 3.86
C ILE A 33 -4.21 -6.61 2.92
N LEU A 34 -3.41 -6.71 1.86
CA LEU A 34 -3.51 -7.76 0.85
C LEU A 34 -3.46 -9.20 1.40
N PRO A 35 -2.69 -9.54 2.47
CA PRO A 35 -2.66 -10.90 2.98
C PRO A 35 -4.02 -11.40 3.51
N ASN A 36 -4.85 -10.51 4.05
CA ASN A 36 -6.22 -10.84 4.45
C ASN A 36 -7.10 -9.57 4.49
N PRO A 37 -7.60 -9.13 3.34
CA PRO A 37 -8.24 -7.82 3.22
C PRO A 37 -9.71 -7.83 3.70
N LYS A 38 -10.19 -8.98 4.21
CA LYS A 38 -11.46 -9.09 4.94
C LYS A 38 -11.27 -8.79 6.43
N LYS A 39 -10.12 -9.19 7.00
CA LYS A 39 -9.78 -9.00 8.41
C LYS A 39 -9.10 -7.66 8.69
N TYR A 40 -8.26 -7.20 7.77
CA TYR A 40 -7.46 -5.99 7.95
C TYR A 40 -8.17 -4.76 7.41
N LEU A 41 -8.31 -3.75 8.27
CA LEU A 41 -8.98 -2.49 7.97
C LEU A 41 -7.96 -1.36 7.86
N ILE A 42 -8.17 -0.50 6.85
CA ILE A 42 -7.43 0.77 6.67
C ILE A 42 -8.13 1.90 7.44
N LYS A 43 -9.45 1.82 7.60
CA LYS A 43 -10.27 2.80 8.33
C LYS A 43 -11.31 2.05 9.19
N PRO A 44 -11.14 1.98 10.52
CA PRO A 44 -9.98 2.43 11.30
C PRO A 44 -8.71 1.62 10.99
N LEU A 45 -7.54 2.23 11.14
CA LEU A 45 -6.26 1.57 10.87
C LEU A 45 -5.98 0.53 11.96
N SER A 46 -5.92 -0.75 11.59
CA SER A 46 -5.58 -1.81 12.54
C SER A 46 -4.11 -1.74 12.97
N ASN A 47 -3.80 -2.08 14.22
CA ASN A 47 -2.41 -2.19 14.73
C ASN A 47 -1.52 -3.08 13.84
N TYR A 48 -2.08 -4.16 13.29
CA TYR A 48 -1.36 -5.01 12.34
C TYR A 48 -0.99 -4.26 11.06
N VAL A 49 -1.96 -3.54 10.48
CA VAL A 49 -1.78 -2.76 9.25
C VAL A 49 -0.76 -1.65 9.46
N GLN A 50 -0.81 -0.97 10.62
CA GLN A 50 0.16 0.05 10.99
C GLN A 50 1.58 -0.51 11.11
N ARG A 51 1.76 -1.65 11.79
CA ARG A 51 3.08 -2.27 11.94
C ARG A 51 3.62 -2.78 10.61
N ARG A 52 2.75 -3.41 9.80
CA ARG A 52 3.12 -3.95 8.50
C ARG A 52 3.41 -2.85 7.48
N SER A 53 2.66 -1.76 7.46
CA SER A 53 2.92 -0.62 6.58
C SER A 53 4.25 0.06 6.90
N ASN A 54 4.63 0.17 8.19
CA ASN A 54 5.95 0.66 8.59
C ASN A 54 7.08 -0.26 8.11
N TRP A 55 6.89 -1.59 8.23
CA TRP A 55 7.85 -2.55 7.71
C TRP A 55 7.98 -2.46 6.18
N ILE A 56 6.86 -2.35 5.45
CA ILE A 56 6.86 -2.20 3.99
C ILE A 56 7.58 -0.91 3.58
N GLN A 57 7.33 0.22 4.24
CA GLN A 57 8.01 1.48 3.94
C GLN A 57 9.53 1.36 4.11
N ARG A 58 10.00 0.64 5.14
CA ARG A 58 11.44 0.36 5.29
C ARG A 58 11.99 -0.46 4.12
N GLN A 59 11.25 -1.47 3.65
CA GLN A 59 11.67 -2.24 2.48
C GLN A 59 11.68 -1.40 1.20
N MET A 60 10.68 -0.52 1.02
CA MET A 60 10.67 0.42 -0.12
C MET A 60 11.93 1.29 -0.13
N ASN A 61 12.38 1.77 1.03
CA ASN A 61 13.60 2.58 1.13
C ASN A 61 14.86 1.74 0.87
N ASN A 62 14.91 0.49 1.33
CA ASN A 62 16.04 -0.41 1.05
C ASN A 62 16.19 -0.72 -0.44
N LEU A 63 15.07 -0.79 -1.17
CA LEU A 63 15.04 -1.07 -2.61
C LEU A 63 15.23 0.19 -3.48
N GLU A 64 15.13 1.38 -2.90
CA GLU A 64 15.16 2.65 -3.67
C GLU A 64 16.52 2.91 -4.30
N SER A 65 17.60 2.47 -3.66
CA SER A 65 18.97 2.60 -4.18
C SER A 65 19.38 1.47 -5.11
N ASP A 66 18.51 0.47 -5.33
CA ASP A 66 18.81 -0.66 -6.19
C ASP A 66 18.73 -0.24 -7.67
N PRO A 67 19.82 -0.36 -8.45
CA PRO A 67 19.86 0.08 -9.84
C PRO A 67 18.86 -0.67 -10.73
N ASP A 68 18.57 -1.94 -10.44
CA ASP A 68 17.64 -2.74 -11.25
C ASP A 68 16.19 -2.28 -11.02
N ILE A 69 15.87 -1.90 -9.77
CA ILE A 69 14.55 -1.35 -9.43
C ILE A 69 14.36 0.05 -10.03
N ALA A 70 15.41 0.88 -10.05
CA ALA A 70 15.37 2.21 -10.65
C ALA A 70 15.05 2.17 -12.16
N LEU A 71 15.48 1.12 -12.87
CA LEU A 71 15.17 0.92 -14.29
C LEU A 71 13.69 0.59 -14.53
N LEU A 72 13.01 -0.08 -13.59
CA LEU A 72 11.61 -0.48 -13.71
C LEU A 72 10.61 0.66 -13.46
N ILE A 73 11.07 1.78 -12.88
CA ILE A 73 10.23 2.94 -12.51
C ILE A 73 10.30 4.05 -13.59
N LYS A 74 11.26 3.98 -14.51
CA LYS A 74 11.38 4.87 -15.68
C LYS A 74 10.35 4.54 -16.76
#